data_AF-L8JN60-F1
#
_entry.id   AF-L8JN60-F1
#
_cell.length_a   1.000
_cell.length_b   1.000
_cell.length_c   1.000
_cell.angle_alpha   90.00
_cell.angle_beta   90.00
_cell.angle_gamma   90.00
#
_symmetry.space_group_name_H-M   'P 1'
#
loop_
_entity.id
_entity.type
_entity.pdbx_description
1 polymer ?
#
loop_
_entity_poly.entity_id
_entity_poly.type
_entity_poly.pdbx_seq_one_letter_code
_entity_poly.pdbx_strand_id
1 'polypeptide(L)'
;MEPEKRYIEACKEAILTKMDWSEKVDIVQRDFEYLSDSIYEKTKVRLSAATLRRIWMNQYQSLPQVKTLDALAEFIGYGNWQQFTRAAQQQDQTTPAKTIWELVKLPALLILLAALVSFALIALLPNSNPLPDGMVSLDPAEDIHDGVPATIGFNYDISEVENKEVFIELSWNPYERTKLDSEHHFYTGVYYYPDYHWSKLIVDDSILVKKPVYVTTKGWHGLLMQSDYDITPVYIDPADFIGDGKLQMTADLLHKYEAKDVNVYYPVFTLSNPLLEALDGDNFTLEARFSLLPGQEKLLCKHMYVLIKAENGTVALPVSQQGCYGETSLLFSDKRMPGKLNDLSRLSADISTTQELRLRVKNKQVVVKIGDNEPFTFDYSTAMGKLKVLKFVFRGFGEVSGVRLTDSKGKVILNNGFAEVM
;
A
#
# COMPACT_ATOMS: atom_id res chain seq x y z
N MET A 1 -25.33 -10.33 45.85
CA MET A 1 -25.22 -10.67 44.42
C MET A 1 -24.87 -12.16 44.39
N GLU A 2 -25.73 -13.00 43.81
CA GLU A 2 -25.49 -14.46 43.81
C GLU A 2 -24.07 -14.78 43.27
N PRO A 3 -23.29 -15.64 43.94
CA PRO A 3 -21.91 -15.94 43.56
C PRO A 3 -21.79 -16.40 42.11
N GLU A 4 -22.82 -17.02 41.54
CA GLU A 4 -22.86 -17.52 40.16
C GLU A 4 -22.89 -16.41 39.11
N LYS A 5 -23.59 -15.30 39.35
CA LYS A 5 -23.62 -14.17 38.39
C LYS A 5 -22.25 -13.52 38.24
N ARG A 6 -21.50 -13.46 39.34
CA ARG A 6 -20.12 -12.94 39.33
C ARG A 6 -19.19 -13.81 38.47
N TYR A 7 -19.33 -15.14 38.53
CA TYR A 7 -18.54 -16.02 37.66
C TYR A 7 -18.97 -15.91 36.20
N ILE A 8 -20.26 -15.68 35.91
CA ILE A 8 -20.72 -15.42 34.54
C ILE A 8 -20.06 -14.16 33.97
N GLU A 9 -19.98 -13.06 34.71
CA GLU A 9 -19.26 -11.86 34.27
C GLU A 9 -17.76 -12.11 34.07
N ALA A 10 -17.10 -12.81 35.00
CA ALA A 10 -15.70 -13.17 34.84
C ALA A 10 -15.43 -14.05 33.59
N CYS A 11 -16.38 -14.95 33.27
CA CYS A 11 -16.30 -15.77 32.07
C CYS A 11 -16.46 -14.92 30.80
N LYS A 12 -17.39 -13.94 30.79
CA LYS A 12 -17.54 -13.00 29.68
C LYS A 12 -16.25 -12.24 29.42
N GLU A 13 -15.62 -11.69 30.45
CA GLU A 13 -14.35 -10.94 30.31
C GLU A 13 -13.21 -11.80 29.77
N ALA A 14 -13.11 -13.05 30.25
CA ALA A 14 -12.14 -14.00 29.72
C ALA A 14 -12.39 -14.34 28.24
N ILE A 15 -13.66 -14.42 27.82
CA ILE A 15 -14.04 -14.61 26.40
C ILE A 15 -13.67 -13.38 25.59
N LEU A 16 -13.99 -12.16 26.07
CA LEU A 16 -13.65 -10.92 25.38
C LEU A 16 -12.14 -10.78 25.17
N THR A 17 -11.36 -11.12 26.19
CA THR A 17 -9.89 -11.14 26.12
C THR A 17 -9.41 -12.17 25.09
N LYS A 18 -9.97 -13.38 25.09
CA LYS A 18 -9.62 -14.43 24.14
C LYS A 18 -9.93 -14.07 22.69
N MET A 19 -11.00 -13.30 22.47
CA MET A 19 -11.45 -12.85 21.15
C MET A 19 -10.77 -11.56 20.70
N ASP A 20 -9.88 -11.00 21.53
CA ASP A 20 -9.24 -9.68 21.31
C ASP A 20 -10.27 -8.54 21.14
N TRP A 21 -11.39 -8.63 21.87
CA TRP A 21 -12.51 -7.68 21.82
C TRP A 21 -12.43 -6.60 22.91
N SER A 22 -11.24 -6.31 23.42
CA SER A 22 -11.10 -5.48 24.61
C SER A 22 -11.32 -3.97 24.34
N GLU A 23 -12.16 -3.39 25.23
CA GLU A 23 -12.53 -1.99 25.48
C GLU A 23 -13.26 -1.19 24.37
N LYS A 24 -14.59 -1.10 24.53
CA LYS A 24 -15.57 -0.20 23.88
C LYS A 24 -15.99 -0.51 22.43
N VAL A 25 -16.16 -1.78 22.08
CA VAL A 25 -16.95 -2.16 20.90
C VAL A 25 -18.39 -2.45 21.32
N ASP A 26 -19.36 -1.73 20.75
CA ASP A 26 -20.75 -2.16 20.78
C ASP A 26 -20.85 -3.51 20.04
N ILE A 27 -20.97 -4.61 20.77
CA ILE A 27 -21.05 -5.97 20.20
C ILE A 27 -22.32 -6.05 19.35
N VAL A 28 -22.16 -6.09 18.02
CA VAL A 28 -23.28 -6.14 17.07
C VAL A 28 -23.71 -7.58 16.80
N GLN A 29 -24.83 -7.77 16.09
CA GLN A 29 -25.39 -9.10 15.80
C GLN A 29 -24.37 -10.05 15.15
N ARG A 30 -23.57 -9.53 14.22
CA ARG A 30 -22.53 -10.29 13.50
C ARG A 30 -21.46 -10.85 14.45
N ASP A 31 -21.12 -10.12 15.51
CA ASP A 31 -20.11 -10.56 16.47
C ASP A 31 -20.63 -11.75 17.28
N PHE A 32 -21.92 -11.75 17.68
CA PHE A 32 -22.53 -12.91 18.31
C PHE A 32 -22.64 -14.13 17.39
N GLU A 33 -22.77 -13.93 16.08
CA GLU A 33 -22.72 -15.01 15.09
C GLU A 33 -21.31 -15.61 15.00
N TYR A 34 -20.29 -14.76 14.94
CA TYR A 34 -18.89 -15.20 14.95
C TYR A 34 -18.51 -15.93 16.26
N LEU A 35 -18.94 -15.42 17.42
CA LEU A 35 -18.73 -16.09 18.70
C LEU A 35 -19.47 -17.43 18.77
N SER A 36 -20.69 -17.51 18.23
CA SER A 36 -21.45 -18.75 18.11
C SER A 36 -20.66 -19.81 17.33
N ASP A 37 -20.12 -19.44 16.18
CA ASP A 37 -19.37 -20.36 15.33
C ASP A 37 -18.05 -20.76 15.97
N SER A 38 -17.35 -19.81 16.60
CA SER A 38 -16.08 -20.06 17.32
C SER A 38 -16.26 -21.04 18.50
N ILE A 39 -17.35 -20.88 19.27
CA ILE A 39 -17.70 -21.80 20.36
C ILE A 39 -18.02 -23.18 19.77
N TYR A 40 -18.80 -23.25 18.70
CA TYR A 40 -19.16 -24.53 18.07
C TYR A 40 -17.94 -25.25 17.50
N GLU A 41 -17.02 -24.56 16.84
CA GLU A 41 -15.82 -25.17 16.29
C GLU A 41 -14.97 -25.86 17.36
N LYS A 42 -14.83 -25.20 18.51
CA LYS A 42 -13.98 -25.66 19.61
C LYS A 42 -14.64 -26.67 20.54
N THR A 43 -15.91 -26.48 20.88
CA THR A 43 -16.63 -27.28 21.89
C THR A 43 -17.58 -28.30 21.27
N LYS A 44 -17.89 -28.17 19.97
CA LYS A 44 -18.96 -28.91 19.27
C LYS A 44 -20.36 -28.71 19.87
N VAL A 45 -20.53 -27.74 20.77
CA VAL A 45 -21.83 -27.34 21.32
C VAL A 45 -22.33 -26.11 20.57
N ARG A 46 -23.56 -26.18 20.04
CA ARG A 46 -24.16 -25.08 19.26
C ARG A 46 -24.93 -24.13 20.17
N LEU A 47 -24.44 -22.91 20.33
CA LEU A 47 -25.13 -21.82 21.02
C LEU A 47 -25.57 -20.78 20.00
N SER A 48 -26.87 -20.46 19.92
CA SER A 48 -27.33 -19.44 18.97
C SER A 48 -26.87 -18.03 19.35
N ALA A 49 -26.65 -17.17 18.35
CA ALA A 49 -26.30 -15.76 18.54
C ALA A 49 -27.29 -15.03 19.47
N ALA A 50 -28.59 -15.34 19.36
CA ALA A 50 -29.62 -14.79 20.26
C ALA A 50 -29.47 -15.25 21.73
N THR A 51 -28.93 -16.45 21.95
CA THR A 51 -28.65 -16.96 23.31
C THR A 51 -27.42 -16.27 23.91
N LEU A 52 -26.34 -16.12 23.12
CA LEU A 52 -25.14 -15.40 23.54
C LEU A 52 -25.44 -13.92 23.83
N ARG A 53 -26.23 -13.27 22.97
CA ARG A 53 -26.70 -11.90 23.18
C ARG A 53 -27.47 -11.74 24.50
N ARG A 54 -28.39 -12.66 24.80
CA ARG A 54 -29.14 -12.64 26.07
C ARG A 54 -28.23 -12.79 27.29
N ILE A 55 -27.18 -13.62 27.20
CA ILE A 55 -26.20 -13.79 28.28
C ILE A 55 -25.41 -12.49 28.46
N TRP A 56 -24.91 -11.89 27.38
CA TRP A 56 -24.13 -10.64 27.43
C TRP A 56 -24.95 -9.47 27.98
N MET A 57 -26.20 -9.33 27.56
CA MET A 57 -27.11 -8.27 28.02
C MET A 57 -27.77 -8.55 29.38
N ASN A 58 -27.45 -9.68 30.02
CA ASN A 58 -28.09 -10.13 31.28
C ASN A 58 -29.63 -10.25 31.20
N GLN A 59 -30.15 -10.59 30.01
CA GLN A 59 -31.58 -10.73 29.71
C GLN A 59 -32.06 -12.19 29.85
N TYR A 60 -31.90 -12.75 31.05
CA TYR A 60 -32.37 -14.11 31.39
C TYR A 60 -33.13 -14.10 32.72
N GLN A 61 -34.29 -14.78 32.77
CA GLN A 61 -35.16 -14.84 33.97
C GLN A 61 -34.62 -15.79 35.04
N SER A 62 -33.91 -16.83 34.62
CA SER A 62 -33.17 -17.78 35.44
C SER A 62 -31.77 -17.95 34.87
N LEU A 63 -30.82 -18.44 35.68
CA LEU A 63 -29.46 -18.70 35.24
C LEU A 63 -29.42 -19.52 33.94
N PRO A 64 -28.44 -19.26 33.04
CA PRO A 64 -28.25 -20.06 31.84
C PRO A 64 -28.12 -21.55 32.17
N GLN A 65 -28.56 -22.41 31.26
CA GLN A 65 -28.44 -23.86 31.46
C GLN A 65 -26.99 -24.28 31.66
N VAL A 66 -26.75 -25.29 32.49
CA VAL A 66 -25.39 -25.78 32.81
C VAL A 66 -24.61 -26.13 31.53
N LYS A 67 -25.25 -26.77 30.53
CA LYS A 67 -24.63 -27.05 29.22
C LYS A 67 -24.16 -25.80 28.49
N THR A 68 -24.87 -24.69 28.62
CA THR A 68 -24.48 -23.40 28.03
C THR A 68 -23.27 -22.82 28.76
N LEU A 69 -23.24 -22.92 30.09
CA LEU A 69 -22.13 -22.48 30.91
C LEU A 69 -20.87 -23.34 30.70
N ASP A 70 -21.03 -24.65 30.54
CA ASP A 70 -19.94 -25.58 30.21
C ASP A 70 -19.30 -25.24 28.86
N ALA A 71 -20.10 -25.03 27.82
CA ALA A 71 -19.60 -24.63 26.51
C ALA A 71 -18.82 -23.30 26.54
N LEU A 72 -19.26 -22.34 27.36
CA LEU A 72 -18.52 -21.08 27.54
C LEU A 72 -17.19 -21.30 28.27
N ALA A 73 -17.16 -22.11 29.32
CA ALA A 73 -15.94 -22.45 30.07
C ALA A 73 -14.93 -23.25 29.21
N GLU A 74 -15.41 -24.22 28.43
CA GLU A 74 -14.62 -25.00 27.47
C GLU A 74 -14.02 -24.11 26.38
N PHE A 75 -14.78 -23.13 25.90
CA PHE A 75 -14.29 -22.19 24.92
C PHE A 75 -13.07 -21.42 25.44
N ILE A 76 -13.07 -20.96 26.69
CA ILE A 76 -11.91 -20.28 27.29
C ILE A 76 -10.80 -21.23 27.76
N GLY A 77 -11.06 -22.54 27.86
CA GLY A 77 -10.03 -23.58 28.07
C GLY A 77 -10.15 -24.37 29.36
N TYR A 78 -11.27 -24.28 30.06
CA TYR A 78 -11.58 -25.11 31.24
C TYR A 78 -12.42 -26.31 30.83
N GLY A 79 -12.30 -27.46 31.49
CA GLY A 79 -13.04 -28.67 31.10
C GLY A 79 -14.56 -28.60 31.33
N ASN A 80 -15.03 -27.74 32.23
CA ASN A 80 -16.45 -27.47 32.47
C ASN A 80 -16.63 -26.22 33.37
N TRP A 81 -17.88 -25.78 33.56
CA TRP A 81 -18.23 -24.62 34.38
C TRP A 81 -17.77 -24.75 35.84
N GLN A 82 -17.83 -25.95 36.40
CA GLN A 82 -17.41 -26.20 37.79
C GLN A 82 -15.90 -26.04 37.96
N GLN A 83 -15.10 -26.44 36.97
CA GLN A 83 -13.65 -26.26 36.99
C GLN A 83 -13.28 -24.78 36.89
N PHE A 84 -13.96 -24.03 36.02
CA PHE A 84 -13.79 -22.58 35.90
C PHE A 84 -14.12 -21.85 37.21
N THR A 85 -15.27 -22.13 37.81
CA THR A 85 -15.69 -21.47 39.07
C THR A 85 -14.77 -21.78 40.24
N ARG A 86 -14.22 -23.00 40.34
CA ARG A 86 -13.21 -23.36 41.35
C ARG A 86 -11.89 -22.60 41.15
N ALA A 87 -11.43 -22.46 39.92
CA ALA A 87 -10.23 -21.68 39.61
C ALA A 87 -10.45 -20.19 39.97
N ALA A 88 -11.62 -19.63 39.63
CA ALA A 88 -11.98 -18.27 39.97
C ALA A 88 -12.14 -18.04 41.49
N GLN A 89 -12.58 -19.04 42.26
CA GLN A 89 -12.68 -18.97 43.73
C GLN A 89 -11.31 -18.96 44.43
N GLN A 90 -10.33 -19.68 43.89
CA GLN A 90 -8.98 -19.71 44.46
C GLN A 90 -8.23 -18.39 44.27
N GLN A 91 -8.58 -17.62 43.25
CA GLN A 91 -8.03 -16.29 43.00
C GLN A 91 -8.55 -15.22 43.99
N ASP A 92 -9.71 -15.44 44.62
CA ASP A 92 -10.32 -14.55 45.61
C ASP A 92 -9.85 -14.80 47.06
N GLN A 93 -9.19 -15.92 47.34
CA GLN A 93 -8.82 -16.31 48.72
C GLN A 93 -7.40 -15.93 49.14
N THR A 94 -6.65 -15.19 48.31
CA THR A 94 -5.34 -14.64 48.66
C THR A 94 -5.42 -13.13 48.93
N THR A 95 -6.10 -12.74 50.00
CA THR A 95 -5.83 -11.44 50.64
C THR A 95 -6.11 -11.50 52.14
N PRO A 96 -5.11 -11.34 53.02
CA PRO A 96 -5.36 -11.22 54.44
C PRO A 96 -5.86 -9.81 54.76
N ALA A 97 -6.95 -9.73 55.53
CA ALA A 97 -7.49 -8.50 56.05
C ALA A 97 -6.47 -7.78 56.96
N LYS A 98 -6.05 -6.56 56.57
CA LYS A 98 -5.35 -5.62 57.45
C LYS A 98 -6.01 -4.23 57.38
N THR A 99 -6.60 -3.87 58.51
CA THR A 99 -6.76 -2.57 59.17
C THR A 99 -6.45 -1.29 58.37
N ILE A 100 -7.50 -0.45 58.25
CA ILE A 100 -7.68 0.71 57.35
C ILE A 100 -6.86 1.99 57.71
N TRP A 101 -5.88 1.93 58.60
CA TRP A 101 -5.23 3.15 59.12
C TRP A 101 -3.85 3.49 58.50
N GLU A 102 -3.15 2.57 57.82
CA GLU A 102 -1.80 2.85 57.24
C GLU A 102 -1.78 3.13 55.72
N LEU A 103 -2.95 3.21 55.08
CA LEU A 103 -3.11 3.18 53.62
C LEU A 103 -2.88 4.51 52.86
N VAL A 104 -2.26 5.51 53.47
CA VAL A 104 -2.02 6.82 52.82
C VAL A 104 -0.55 7.03 52.41
N LYS A 105 0.39 6.14 52.75
CA LYS A 105 1.81 6.28 52.38
C LYS A 105 2.30 5.34 51.26
N LEU A 106 1.67 4.20 51.02
CA LEU A 106 2.06 3.26 49.96
C LEU A 106 1.59 3.57 48.52
N PRO A 107 0.45 4.22 48.23
CA PRO A 107 0.06 4.48 46.84
C PRO A 107 0.96 5.53 46.19
N ALA A 108 1.50 6.46 46.97
CA ALA A 108 2.45 7.45 46.46
C ALA A 108 3.73 6.80 45.94
N LEU A 109 4.30 5.81 46.66
CA LEU A 109 5.54 5.14 46.24
C LEU A 109 5.35 4.27 44.99
N LEU A 110 4.22 3.56 44.88
CA LEU A 110 3.88 2.75 43.71
C LEU A 110 3.56 3.61 42.48
N ILE A 111 2.88 4.75 42.66
CA ILE A 111 2.68 5.74 41.60
C ILE A 111 4.02 6.35 41.18
N LEU A 112 4.92 6.62 42.13
CA LEU A 112 6.25 7.17 41.83
C LEU A 112 7.14 6.15 41.10
N LEU A 113 7.06 4.87 41.48
CA LEU A 113 7.73 3.76 40.79
C LEU A 113 7.15 3.53 39.40
N ALA A 114 5.82 3.54 39.24
CA ALA A 114 5.18 3.43 37.94
C ALA A 114 5.55 4.63 37.06
N ALA A 115 5.58 5.85 37.60
CA ALA A 115 6.03 7.05 36.89
C ALA A 115 7.52 6.97 36.51
N LEU A 116 8.38 6.46 37.39
CA LEU A 116 9.81 6.24 37.10
C LEU A 116 10.02 5.17 36.03
N VAL A 117 9.26 4.08 36.06
CA VAL A 117 9.31 3.03 35.04
C VAL A 117 8.76 3.54 33.71
N SER A 118 7.67 4.31 33.74
CA SER A 118 7.11 4.98 32.55
C SER A 118 8.11 5.98 31.97
N PHE A 119 8.76 6.77 32.82
CA PHE A 119 9.78 7.72 32.42
C PHE A 119 11.03 7.03 31.87
N ALA A 120 11.46 5.91 32.47
CA ALA A 120 12.55 5.10 31.96
C ALA A 120 12.19 4.44 30.62
N LEU A 121 10.96 3.96 30.44
CA LEU A 121 10.45 3.44 29.16
C LEU A 121 10.38 4.53 28.09
N ILE A 122 9.94 5.74 28.44
CA ILE A 122 9.93 6.90 27.53
C ILE A 122 11.36 7.35 27.20
N ALA A 123 12.28 7.32 28.16
CA ALA A 123 13.69 7.64 27.93
C ALA A 123 14.44 6.56 27.13
N LEU A 124 13.91 5.34 27.09
CA LEU A 124 14.38 4.23 26.24
C LEU A 124 13.71 4.22 24.86
N LEU A 125 12.66 5.03 24.63
CA LEU A 125 12.20 5.27 23.27
C LEU A 125 13.33 5.98 22.52
N PRO A 126 13.70 5.52 21.31
CA PRO A 126 14.73 6.17 20.52
C PRO A 126 14.35 7.63 20.36
N ASN A 127 15.18 8.50 20.93
CA ASN A 127 15.03 9.94 20.81
C ASN A 127 15.39 10.28 19.37
N SER A 128 14.44 10.14 18.45
CA SER A 128 14.55 10.64 17.09
C SER A 128 14.41 12.16 17.14
N ASN A 129 15.39 12.83 17.76
CA ASN A 129 15.60 14.24 17.47
C ASN A 129 15.82 14.29 15.95
N PRO A 130 14.90 14.90 15.17
CA PRO A 130 15.18 15.13 13.77
C PRO A 130 16.49 15.92 13.71
N LEU A 131 17.45 15.43 12.92
CA LEU A 131 18.69 16.14 12.71
C LEU A 131 18.34 17.56 12.23
N PRO A 132 18.91 18.62 12.83
CA PRO A 132 18.63 19.99 12.42
C PRO A 132 18.81 20.19 10.91
N ASP A 133 17.93 20.97 10.31
CA ASP A 133 18.02 21.34 8.89
C ASP A 133 19.41 21.91 8.57
N GLY A 134 20.07 21.35 7.56
CA GLY A 134 21.39 21.78 7.09
C GLY A 134 22.59 20.99 7.64
N MET A 135 22.40 20.05 8.57
CA MET A 135 23.48 19.15 9.05
C MET A 135 23.96 18.16 7.98
N VAL A 136 23.12 17.88 6.99
CA VAL A 136 23.43 16.98 5.89
C VAL A 136 23.03 17.60 4.56
N SER A 137 23.78 17.30 3.50
CA SER A 137 23.46 17.73 2.15
C SER A 137 23.52 16.56 1.17
N LEU A 138 22.70 16.66 0.12
CA LEU A 138 22.73 15.78 -1.03
C LEU A 138 22.34 16.64 -2.21
N ASP A 139 23.26 16.86 -3.14
CA ASP A 139 23.03 17.65 -4.33
C ASP A 139 23.50 16.88 -5.57
N PRO A 140 22.60 16.50 -6.48
CA PRO A 140 22.99 15.91 -7.75
C PRO A 140 23.76 16.94 -8.58
N ALA A 141 24.77 16.48 -9.32
CA ALA A 141 25.54 17.30 -10.25
C ALA A 141 24.68 17.73 -11.46
N GLU A 142 23.66 16.95 -11.79
CA GLU A 142 22.68 17.23 -12.82
C GLU A 142 21.30 16.70 -12.41
N ASP A 143 20.29 17.56 -12.52
CA ASP A 143 18.91 17.23 -12.16
C ASP A 143 18.12 16.59 -13.33
N ILE A 144 18.59 16.77 -14.57
CA ILE A 144 17.91 16.29 -15.78
C ILE A 144 18.93 15.66 -16.72
N HIS A 145 18.75 14.40 -17.09
CA HIS A 145 19.66 13.68 -17.98
C HIS A 145 18.90 12.97 -19.10
N ASP A 146 19.34 13.15 -20.35
CA ASP A 146 18.73 12.54 -21.52
C ASP A 146 19.22 11.10 -21.75
N GLY A 147 18.30 10.13 -21.69
CA GLY A 147 18.56 8.73 -21.98
C GLY A 147 19.19 7.96 -20.83
N VAL A 148 19.46 6.69 -21.11
CA VAL A 148 19.96 5.68 -20.16
C VAL A 148 21.10 4.86 -20.77
N PRO A 149 22.05 4.34 -19.97
CA PRO A 149 22.19 4.58 -18.54
C PRO A 149 22.54 6.05 -18.23
N ALA A 150 21.91 6.62 -17.19
CA ALA A 150 22.21 7.98 -16.74
C ALA A 150 23.09 7.90 -15.49
N THR A 151 24.34 8.35 -15.62
CA THR A 151 25.32 8.34 -14.52
C THR A 151 25.32 9.72 -13.88
N ILE A 152 24.83 9.81 -12.65
CA ILE A 152 24.65 11.07 -11.92
C ILE A 152 25.59 11.09 -10.72
N GLY A 153 26.45 12.11 -10.67
CA GLY A 153 27.25 12.42 -9.49
C GLY A 153 26.39 13.10 -8.43
N PHE A 154 26.64 12.81 -7.16
CA PHE A 154 26.00 13.41 -6.00
C PHE A 154 27.09 13.94 -5.09
N ASN A 155 27.13 15.26 -4.91
CA ASN A 155 27.90 15.86 -3.83
C ASN A 155 27.09 15.68 -2.54
N TYR A 156 27.75 15.25 -1.47
CA TYR A 156 27.10 15.10 -0.17
C TYR A 156 28.02 15.53 0.96
N ASP A 157 27.39 16.01 2.03
CA ASP A 157 28.04 16.26 3.30
C ASP A 157 27.26 15.54 4.39
N ILE A 158 27.95 14.64 5.09
CA ILE A 158 27.43 13.86 6.22
C ILE A 158 28.40 13.94 7.41
N SER A 159 29.32 14.91 7.39
CA SER A 159 30.40 15.04 8.37
C SER A 159 29.91 15.25 9.80
N GLU A 160 28.73 15.86 9.98
CA GLU A 160 28.11 16.09 11.28
C GLU A 160 27.31 14.87 11.80
N VAL A 161 27.22 13.79 11.02
CA VAL A 161 26.48 12.58 11.39
C VAL A 161 27.42 11.58 12.08
N GLU A 162 27.58 11.73 13.39
CA GLU A 162 28.43 10.84 14.19
C GLU A 162 27.74 9.51 14.55
N ASN A 163 28.49 8.41 14.44
CA ASN A 163 28.10 7.06 14.89
C ASN A 163 26.79 6.50 14.31
N LYS A 164 26.37 6.96 13.12
CA LYS A 164 25.17 6.49 12.44
C LYS A 164 25.48 6.05 11.02
N GLU A 165 24.70 5.10 10.52
CA GLU A 165 24.79 4.68 9.13
C GLU A 165 23.97 5.64 8.26
N VAL A 166 24.62 6.16 7.22
CA VAL A 166 23.98 7.03 6.22
C VAL A 166 23.92 6.29 4.90
N PHE A 167 22.76 6.32 4.26
CA PHE A 167 22.53 5.69 2.97
C PHE A 167 22.04 6.71 1.96
N ILE A 168 22.47 6.54 0.71
CA ILE A 168 21.78 7.11 -0.44
C ILE A 168 20.86 6.06 -1.04
N GLU A 169 19.63 6.43 -1.38
CA GLU A 169 18.70 5.61 -2.15
C GLU A 169 18.32 6.39 -3.41
N LEU A 170 18.63 5.83 -4.59
CA LEU A 170 18.52 6.58 -5.85
C LEU A 170 17.08 6.84 -6.30
N SER A 171 16.13 6.00 -5.86
CA SER A 171 14.75 6.05 -6.32
C SER A 171 13.75 5.65 -5.22
N TRP A 172 12.56 5.20 -5.63
CA TRP A 172 11.58 4.57 -4.74
C TRP A 172 11.92 3.11 -4.41
N ASN A 173 12.85 2.50 -5.15
CA ASN A 173 13.25 1.10 -5.03
C ASN A 173 14.36 0.94 -3.96
N PRO A 174 14.12 0.18 -2.88
CA PRO A 174 15.11 -0.01 -1.81
C PRO A 174 16.33 -0.83 -2.25
N TYR A 175 16.29 -1.55 -3.38
CA TYR A 175 17.46 -2.25 -3.92
C TYR A 175 18.49 -1.29 -4.55
N GLU A 176 18.12 -0.03 -4.78
CA GLU A 176 19.03 1.03 -5.25
C GLU A 176 19.60 1.84 -4.08
N ARG A 177 19.75 1.21 -2.91
CA ARG A 177 20.31 1.79 -1.69
C ARG A 177 21.77 1.42 -1.51
N THR A 178 22.61 2.42 -1.27
CA THR A 178 24.05 2.25 -1.00
C THR A 178 24.43 3.00 0.27
N LYS A 179 25.27 2.37 1.12
CA LYS A 179 25.85 3.03 2.29
C LYS A 179 26.88 4.06 1.84
N LEU A 180 26.79 5.28 2.37
CA LEU A 180 27.76 6.34 2.15
C LEU A 180 28.90 6.27 3.16
N ASP A 181 30.06 6.78 2.76
CA ASP A 181 31.26 6.86 3.58
C ASP A 181 31.45 8.29 4.07
N SER A 182 31.62 8.49 5.38
CA SER A 182 31.79 9.81 5.98
C SER A 182 33.10 10.51 5.55
N GLU A 183 34.09 9.76 5.08
CA GLU A 183 35.37 10.30 4.63
C GLU A 183 35.33 10.82 3.17
N HIS A 184 34.24 10.53 2.46
CA HIS A 184 34.03 10.95 1.07
C HIS A 184 32.90 11.98 0.98
N HIS A 185 32.95 12.82 -0.07
CA HIS A 185 31.95 13.87 -0.31
C HIS A 185 31.28 13.75 -1.69
N PHE A 186 31.51 12.63 -2.37
CA PHE A 186 31.02 12.39 -3.71
C PHE A 186 30.62 10.94 -3.90
N TYR A 187 29.46 10.71 -4.49
CA TYR A 187 28.94 9.39 -4.85
C TYR A 187 28.41 9.43 -6.27
N THR A 188 28.57 8.34 -7.02
CA THR A 188 28.02 8.21 -8.38
C THR A 188 26.92 7.15 -8.39
N GLY A 189 25.71 7.54 -8.74
CA GLY A 189 24.59 6.64 -9.00
C GLY A 189 24.36 6.43 -10.49
N VAL A 190 23.92 5.24 -10.89
CA VAL A 190 23.57 4.93 -12.28
C VAL A 190 22.09 4.57 -12.35
N TYR A 191 21.34 5.30 -13.15
CA TYR A 191 19.93 5.01 -13.44
C TYR A 191 19.83 4.22 -14.72
N TYR A 192 19.28 3.01 -14.62
CA TYR A 192 19.12 2.10 -15.75
C TYR A 192 17.74 2.16 -16.39
N TYR A 193 16.85 3.08 -16.00
CA TYR A 193 15.58 3.30 -16.67
C TYR A 193 15.08 4.75 -16.58
N PRO A 194 14.42 5.24 -17.64
CA PRO A 194 13.90 6.60 -17.67
C PRO A 194 12.71 6.74 -16.73
N ASP A 195 12.79 7.77 -15.88
CA ASP A 195 11.73 8.11 -14.94
C ASP A 195 11.98 9.49 -14.29
N TYR A 196 11.01 9.92 -13.50
CA TYR A 196 11.20 10.97 -12.49
C TYR A 196 11.48 10.30 -11.14
N HIS A 197 12.74 10.36 -10.73
CA HIS A 197 13.28 9.72 -9.54
C HIS A 197 13.40 10.70 -8.39
N TRP A 198 13.42 10.15 -7.18
CA TRP A 198 13.62 10.89 -5.96
C TRP A 198 14.77 10.27 -5.18
N SER A 199 15.96 10.83 -5.33
CA SER A 199 17.13 10.46 -4.55
C SER A 199 16.96 10.90 -3.12
N LYS A 200 17.28 10.02 -2.18
CA LYS A 200 17.09 10.24 -0.75
C LYS A 200 18.39 10.02 -0.02
N LEU A 201 18.63 10.88 0.98
CA LEU A 201 19.61 10.64 2.02
C LEU A 201 18.86 10.11 3.25
N ILE A 202 19.24 8.92 3.73
CA ILE A 202 18.57 8.18 4.78
C ILE A 202 19.54 7.97 5.94
N VAL A 203 19.13 8.34 7.16
CA VAL A 203 19.90 8.13 8.40
C VAL A 203 18.99 7.48 9.42
N ASP A 204 19.40 6.35 10.00
CA ASP A 204 18.58 5.55 10.93
C ASP A 204 17.13 5.36 10.45
N ASP A 205 16.97 4.95 9.18
CA ASP A 205 15.68 4.76 8.49
C ASP A 205 14.81 6.01 8.28
N SER A 206 15.32 7.20 8.64
CA SER A 206 14.65 8.48 8.42
C SER A 206 15.19 9.17 7.17
N ILE A 207 14.28 9.57 6.27
CA ILE A 207 14.64 10.37 5.08
C ILE A 207 14.89 11.80 5.53
N LEU A 208 16.13 12.28 5.44
CA LEU A 208 16.50 13.64 5.82
C LEU A 208 16.49 14.61 4.65
N VAL A 209 16.99 14.17 3.50
CA VAL A 209 17.07 14.97 2.27
C VAL A 209 16.45 14.19 1.14
N LYS A 210 15.72 14.90 0.27
CA LYS A 210 15.10 14.34 -0.92
C LYS A 210 15.29 15.30 -2.10
N LYS A 211 15.91 14.83 -3.18
CA LYS A 211 16.17 15.61 -4.40
C LYS A 211 15.65 14.88 -5.63
N PRO A 212 15.05 15.59 -6.61
CA PRO A 212 14.58 14.96 -7.82
C PRO A 212 15.75 14.69 -8.77
N VAL A 213 15.67 13.60 -9.52
CA VAL A 213 16.53 13.32 -10.69
C VAL A 213 15.62 12.90 -11.83
N TYR A 214 15.63 13.65 -12.93
CA TYR A 214 14.75 13.43 -14.06
C TYR A 214 15.50 12.83 -15.24
N VAL A 215 15.31 11.52 -15.46
CA VAL A 215 15.92 10.81 -16.58
C VAL A 215 14.93 10.76 -17.73
N THR A 216 15.20 11.51 -18.79
CA THR A 216 14.29 11.81 -19.90
C THR A 216 14.54 10.91 -21.11
N THR A 217 13.57 10.87 -22.03
CA THR A 217 13.63 10.15 -23.30
C THR A 217 13.13 11.05 -24.43
N LYS A 218 13.68 10.86 -25.63
CA LYS A 218 13.23 11.58 -26.83
C LYS A 218 11.85 11.12 -27.29
N GLY A 219 11.53 9.84 -27.10
CA GLY A 219 10.26 9.22 -27.47
C GLY A 219 9.86 8.11 -26.51
N TRP A 220 8.97 7.24 -26.98
CA TRP A 220 8.55 6.06 -26.23
C TRP A 220 9.69 5.06 -26.13
N HIS A 221 9.88 4.48 -24.95
CA HIS A 221 10.76 3.32 -24.72
C HIS A 221 9.91 2.09 -24.38
N GLY A 222 10.31 0.93 -24.91
CA GLY A 222 9.76 -0.38 -24.59
C GLY A 222 10.70 -1.11 -23.64
N LEU A 223 10.17 -1.58 -22.51
CA LEU A 223 10.91 -2.33 -21.51
C LEU A 223 10.19 -3.65 -21.21
N LEU A 224 10.94 -4.70 -20.91
CA LEU A 224 10.45 -5.90 -20.23
C LEU A 224 11.02 -5.92 -18.82
N MET A 225 10.14 -5.89 -17.81
CA MET A 225 10.51 -5.89 -16.39
C MET A 225 10.11 -7.21 -15.75
N GLN A 226 10.92 -7.79 -14.87
CA GLN A 226 10.56 -9.02 -14.14
C GLN A 226 9.72 -8.78 -12.88
N SER A 227 9.79 -7.57 -12.33
CA SER A 227 9.00 -7.12 -11.20
C SER A 227 8.99 -5.59 -11.15
N ASP A 228 8.16 -5.01 -10.30
CA ASP A 228 8.19 -3.56 -10.07
C ASP A 228 9.56 -3.11 -9.53
N TYR A 229 10.29 -3.99 -8.84
CA TYR A 229 11.60 -3.73 -8.24
C TYR A 229 12.78 -4.05 -9.16
N ASP A 230 12.54 -4.35 -10.44
CA ASP A 230 13.59 -4.66 -11.40
C ASP A 230 14.43 -3.40 -11.71
N ILE A 231 15.70 -3.44 -11.34
CA ILE A 231 16.66 -2.34 -11.53
C ILE A 231 17.38 -2.40 -12.88
N THR A 232 17.27 -3.51 -13.62
CA THR A 232 17.97 -3.71 -14.89
C THR A 232 17.01 -4.33 -15.91
N PRO A 233 16.02 -3.54 -16.39
CA PRO A 233 15.04 -4.04 -17.33
C PRO A 233 15.69 -4.38 -18.68
N VAL A 234 15.04 -5.27 -19.44
CA VAL A 234 15.44 -5.56 -20.81
C VAL A 234 14.87 -4.49 -21.73
N TYR A 235 15.75 -3.85 -22.50
CA TYR A 235 15.41 -2.80 -23.45
C TYR A 235 15.00 -3.38 -24.80
N ILE A 236 13.92 -2.83 -25.36
CA ILE A 236 13.41 -3.22 -26.67
C ILE A 236 13.72 -2.09 -27.67
N ASP A 237 14.28 -2.46 -28.82
CA ASP A 237 14.52 -1.56 -29.94
C ASP A 237 13.19 -0.93 -30.39
N PRO A 238 13.10 0.41 -30.55
CA PRO A 238 11.93 1.10 -31.07
C PRO A 238 11.32 0.47 -32.33
N ALA A 239 12.15 -0.03 -33.26
CA ALA A 239 11.67 -0.65 -34.49
C ALA A 239 10.88 -1.96 -34.27
N ASP A 240 11.01 -2.58 -33.10
CA ASP A 240 10.33 -3.83 -32.78
C ASP A 240 9.00 -3.65 -32.06
N PHE A 241 8.80 -2.53 -31.35
CA PHE A 241 7.57 -2.28 -30.59
C PHE A 241 6.78 -1.08 -31.08
N ILE A 242 7.33 -0.24 -31.97
CA ILE A 242 6.63 0.90 -32.59
C ILE A 242 6.42 0.57 -34.07
N GLY A 243 5.16 0.47 -34.49
CA GLY A 243 4.80 0.19 -35.88
C GLY A 243 3.31 0.00 -36.07
N ASP A 244 2.85 0.01 -37.32
CA ASP A 244 1.45 -0.25 -37.68
C ASP A 244 0.41 0.59 -36.91
N GLY A 245 0.78 1.83 -36.57
CA GLY A 245 -0.10 2.72 -35.84
C GLY A 245 -0.26 2.39 -34.34
N LYS A 246 0.66 1.62 -33.76
CA LYS A 246 0.61 1.23 -32.34
C LYS A 246 1.97 1.05 -31.68
N LEU A 247 1.97 1.08 -30.35
CA LEU A 247 2.97 0.46 -29.50
C LEU A 247 2.53 -0.98 -29.24
N GLN A 248 3.39 -1.98 -29.42
CA GLN A 248 3.01 -3.39 -29.29
C GLN A 248 4.13 -4.24 -28.69
N MET A 249 3.78 -5.08 -27.71
CA MET A 249 4.66 -6.11 -27.17
C MET A 249 3.99 -7.46 -27.33
N THR A 250 4.54 -8.33 -28.18
CA THR A 250 3.97 -9.66 -28.49
C THR A 250 4.75 -10.77 -27.78
N ALA A 251 4.18 -11.98 -27.78
CA ALA A 251 4.87 -13.17 -27.27
C ALA A 251 6.17 -13.47 -28.03
N ASP A 252 6.16 -13.30 -29.35
CA ASP A 252 7.33 -13.56 -30.21
C ASP A 252 8.49 -12.61 -29.91
N LEU A 253 8.17 -11.39 -29.49
CA LEU A 253 9.17 -10.39 -29.13
C LEU A 253 9.97 -10.80 -27.89
N LEU A 254 9.37 -11.52 -26.93
CA LEU A 254 10.10 -12.03 -25.76
C LEU A 254 11.17 -13.06 -26.15
N HIS A 255 10.87 -13.91 -27.13
CA HIS A 255 11.84 -14.88 -27.64
C HIS A 255 13.04 -14.18 -28.30
N LYS A 256 12.81 -13.10 -29.06
CA LYS A 256 13.87 -12.31 -29.69
C LYS A 256 14.85 -11.72 -28.67
N TYR A 257 14.35 -11.31 -27.51
CA TYR A 257 15.13 -10.67 -26.44
C TYR A 257 15.55 -11.66 -25.33
N GLU A 258 15.52 -12.97 -25.60
CA GLU A 258 15.90 -14.04 -24.68
C GLU A 258 15.16 -14.03 -23.31
N ALA A 259 13.99 -13.39 -23.26
CA ALA A 259 13.10 -13.36 -22.11
C ALA A 259 12.27 -14.66 -22.04
N LYS A 260 12.89 -15.74 -21.55
CA LYS A 260 12.39 -17.12 -21.70
C LYS A 260 11.10 -17.47 -20.95
N ASP A 261 10.80 -16.83 -19.82
CA ASP A 261 9.55 -17.06 -19.09
C ASP A 261 8.58 -15.90 -19.27
N VAL A 262 7.66 -16.08 -20.21
CA VAL A 262 6.61 -15.10 -20.51
C VAL A 262 5.77 -14.74 -19.28
N ASN A 263 5.70 -15.56 -18.23
CA ASN A 263 4.87 -15.27 -17.04
C ASN A 263 5.60 -14.40 -16.00
N VAL A 264 6.90 -14.17 -16.18
CA VAL A 264 7.73 -13.39 -15.26
C VAL A 264 7.83 -11.94 -15.73
N TYR A 265 7.73 -11.68 -17.03
CA TYR A 265 7.91 -10.34 -17.58
C TYR A 265 6.60 -9.56 -17.76
N TYR A 266 6.67 -8.28 -17.44
CA TYR A 266 5.62 -7.28 -17.64
C TYR A 266 6.10 -6.28 -18.70
N PRO A 267 5.43 -6.17 -19.85
CA PRO A 267 5.70 -5.14 -20.84
C PRO A 267 5.40 -3.74 -20.29
N VAL A 268 6.32 -2.81 -20.53
CA VAL A 268 6.18 -1.41 -20.17
C VAL A 268 6.48 -0.53 -21.38
N PHE A 269 5.54 0.36 -21.71
CA PHE A 269 5.82 1.51 -22.56
C PHE A 269 5.94 2.74 -21.68
N THR A 270 7.05 3.46 -21.78
CA THR A 270 7.32 4.65 -20.96
C THR A 270 7.70 5.85 -21.81
N LEU A 271 7.15 7.01 -21.47
CA LEU A 271 7.51 8.31 -22.01
C LEU A 271 7.85 9.23 -20.84
N SER A 272 9.14 9.47 -20.63
CA SER A 272 9.66 10.40 -19.62
C SER A 272 10.15 11.64 -20.36
N ASN A 273 9.30 12.64 -20.57
CA ASN A 273 9.63 13.72 -21.52
C ASN A 273 9.21 15.12 -21.00
N PRO A 274 10.11 16.12 -21.05
CA PRO A 274 9.81 17.48 -20.60
C PRO A 274 8.60 18.14 -21.28
N LEU A 275 8.16 17.67 -22.46
CA LEU A 275 6.93 18.16 -23.10
C LEU A 275 5.70 18.01 -22.18
N LEU A 276 5.70 17.00 -21.31
CA LEU A 276 4.61 16.72 -20.37
C LEU A 276 4.48 17.81 -19.31
N GLU A 277 5.54 18.59 -19.06
CA GLU A 277 5.54 19.69 -18.10
C GLU A 277 4.61 20.85 -18.48
N ALA A 278 4.14 20.89 -19.73
CA ALA A 278 3.11 21.81 -20.17
C ALA A 278 1.73 21.50 -19.57
N LEU A 279 1.55 20.33 -18.95
CA LEU A 279 0.31 19.89 -18.31
C LEU A 279 0.39 20.11 -16.80
N ASP A 280 -0.62 20.79 -16.28
CA ASP A 280 -0.93 20.81 -14.86
C ASP A 280 -1.60 19.48 -14.49
N GLY A 281 -0.98 18.73 -13.57
CA GLY A 281 -1.48 17.45 -13.09
C GLY A 281 -2.86 17.56 -12.45
N ASP A 282 -3.26 18.71 -11.92
CA ASP A 282 -4.60 18.89 -11.36
C ASP A 282 -5.65 19.28 -12.42
N ASN A 283 -5.24 19.45 -13.68
CA ASN A 283 -6.05 20.01 -14.77
C ASN A 283 -5.65 19.51 -16.17
N PHE A 284 -5.87 18.23 -16.46
CA PHE A 284 -5.59 17.62 -17.78
C PHE A 284 -6.62 16.57 -18.20
N THR A 285 -6.60 16.18 -19.47
CA THR A 285 -7.33 15.01 -19.97
C THR A 285 -6.39 14.10 -20.75
N LEU A 286 -6.38 12.82 -20.39
CA LEU A 286 -5.72 11.72 -21.08
C LEU A 286 -6.77 10.84 -21.76
N GLU A 287 -6.59 10.61 -23.05
CA GLU A 287 -7.34 9.63 -23.85
C GLU A 287 -6.34 8.59 -24.37
N ALA A 288 -6.64 7.30 -24.18
CA ALA A 288 -5.78 6.20 -24.62
C ALA A 288 -6.61 5.05 -25.18
N ARG A 289 -6.12 4.41 -26.25
CA ARG A 289 -6.70 3.19 -26.82
C ARG A 289 -5.74 2.03 -26.66
N PHE A 290 -6.21 0.91 -26.11
CA PHE A 290 -5.35 -0.23 -25.79
C PHE A 290 -6.10 -1.56 -25.90
N SER A 291 -5.36 -2.65 -25.97
CA SER A 291 -5.87 -4.01 -25.80
C SER A 291 -4.78 -4.93 -25.26
N LEU A 292 -5.16 -6.08 -24.72
CA LEU A 292 -4.25 -7.17 -24.40
C LEU A 292 -4.25 -8.21 -25.51
N LEU A 293 -3.08 -8.74 -25.78
CA LEU A 293 -2.83 -9.72 -26.83
C LEU A 293 -2.84 -11.15 -26.28
N PRO A 294 -3.08 -12.16 -27.14
CA PRO A 294 -2.90 -13.57 -26.80
C PRO A 294 -1.45 -13.92 -26.43
N GLY A 295 -1.23 -15.09 -25.80
CA GLY A 295 0.12 -15.61 -25.49
C GLY A 295 0.44 -15.77 -24.00
N GLN A 296 -0.50 -15.44 -23.11
CA GLN A 296 -0.37 -15.64 -21.65
C GLN A 296 -1.67 -16.22 -21.08
N GLU A 297 -2.01 -17.43 -21.48
CA GLU A 297 -3.23 -18.13 -21.10
C GLU A 297 -3.21 -18.57 -19.63
N LYS A 298 -2.01 -18.70 -19.03
CA LYS A 298 -1.83 -19.03 -17.61
C LYS A 298 -2.20 -17.89 -16.66
N LEU A 299 -2.20 -16.64 -17.15
CA LEU A 299 -2.59 -15.48 -16.33
C LEU A 299 -4.11 -15.42 -16.21
N LEU A 300 -4.63 -15.84 -15.05
CA LEU A 300 -6.06 -15.82 -14.76
C LEU A 300 -6.62 -14.39 -14.65
N CYS A 301 -5.86 -13.49 -14.03
CA CYS A 301 -6.23 -12.09 -13.90
C CYS A 301 -5.25 -11.18 -14.63
N LYS A 302 -5.71 -10.75 -15.80
CA LYS A 302 -5.02 -9.79 -16.64
C LYS A 302 -5.47 -8.37 -16.32
N HIS A 303 -4.53 -7.44 -16.35
CA HIS A 303 -4.79 -6.03 -16.15
C HIS A 303 -3.65 -5.21 -16.72
N MET A 304 -3.87 -3.91 -16.81
CA MET A 304 -2.82 -2.95 -17.07
C MET A 304 -2.92 -1.79 -16.07
N TYR A 305 -1.82 -1.05 -15.94
CA TYR A 305 -1.79 0.22 -15.26
C TYR A 305 -1.40 1.32 -16.24
N VAL A 306 -2.16 2.41 -16.19
CA VAL A 306 -1.66 3.71 -16.65
C VAL A 306 -0.96 4.35 -15.46
N LEU A 307 0.36 4.49 -15.54
CA LEU A 307 1.15 5.19 -14.53
C LEU A 307 1.44 6.60 -14.99
N ILE A 308 1.24 7.58 -14.10
CA ILE A 308 1.63 8.96 -14.34
C ILE A 308 2.48 9.40 -13.16
N LYS A 309 3.69 9.91 -13.42
CA LYS A 309 4.44 10.63 -12.40
C LYS A 309 4.35 12.12 -12.68
N ALA A 310 4.11 12.87 -11.62
CA ALA A 310 4.14 14.31 -11.59
C ALA A 310 5.18 14.76 -10.55
N GLU A 311 5.39 16.07 -10.43
CA GLU A 311 6.34 16.64 -9.45
C GLU A 311 6.05 16.12 -8.04
N ASN A 312 4.81 16.19 -7.57
CA ASN A 312 4.47 15.91 -6.18
C ASN A 312 3.55 14.70 -6.00
N GLY A 313 3.09 14.10 -7.09
CA GLY A 313 2.09 13.03 -7.08
C GLY A 313 2.42 11.88 -8.02
N THR A 314 1.84 10.73 -7.74
CA THR A 314 1.89 9.56 -8.63
C THR A 314 0.49 9.01 -8.82
N VAL A 315 0.20 8.57 -10.04
CA VAL A 315 -1.03 7.88 -10.41
C VAL A 315 -0.64 6.46 -10.81
N ALA A 316 -1.35 5.48 -10.27
CA ALA A 316 -1.45 4.14 -10.79
C ALA A 316 -2.94 3.82 -10.99
N LEU A 317 -3.40 4.00 -12.22
CA LEU A 317 -4.79 3.78 -12.60
C LEU A 317 -4.93 2.38 -13.22
N PRO A 318 -5.56 1.41 -12.54
CA PRO A 318 -5.77 0.09 -13.11
C PRO A 318 -6.87 0.07 -14.16
N VAL A 319 -6.70 -0.78 -15.17
CA VAL A 319 -7.79 -1.33 -15.96
C VAL A 319 -7.68 -2.85 -15.93
N SER A 320 -8.67 -3.52 -15.35
CA SER A 320 -8.67 -4.98 -15.20
C SER A 320 -9.59 -5.68 -16.18
N GLN A 321 -9.32 -6.96 -16.41
CA GLN A 321 -10.31 -7.87 -17.00
C GLN A 321 -11.55 -7.92 -16.09
N GLN A 322 -12.73 -8.08 -16.68
CA GLN A 322 -13.96 -8.31 -15.93
C GLN A 322 -13.79 -9.44 -14.91
N GLY A 323 -14.20 -9.18 -13.66
CA GLY A 323 -14.05 -10.11 -12.52
C GLY A 323 -12.71 -10.00 -11.78
N CYS A 324 -11.72 -9.28 -12.29
CA CYS A 324 -10.37 -9.19 -11.68
C CYS A 324 -10.10 -7.87 -10.94
N TYR A 325 -11.08 -6.99 -10.78
CA TYR A 325 -10.89 -5.70 -10.12
C TYR A 325 -10.46 -5.82 -8.64
N GLY A 326 -10.74 -6.95 -7.99
CA GLY A 326 -10.28 -7.22 -6.62
C GLY A 326 -8.76 -7.38 -6.49
N GLU A 327 -8.07 -7.68 -7.59
CA GLU A 327 -6.62 -7.90 -7.64
C GLU A 327 -5.83 -6.63 -7.98
N THR A 328 -6.49 -5.50 -8.18
CA THR A 328 -5.85 -4.22 -8.52
C THR A 328 -6.02 -3.20 -7.41
N SER A 329 -5.19 -2.16 -7.43
CA SER A 329 -5.31 -1.03 -6.51
C SER A 329 -5.12 0.26 -7.28
N LEU A 330 -6.05 1.20 -7.10
CA LEU A 330 -5.88 2.55 -7.60
C LEU A 330 -5.01 3.35 -6.62
N LEU A 331 -4.03 4.06 -7.15
CA LEU A 331 -3.30 5.13 -6.47
C LEU A 331 -3.48 6.41 -7.28
N PHE A 332 -3.85 7.50 -6.64
CA PHE A 332 -3.97 8.80 -7.28
C PHE A 332 -3.57 9.88 -6.29
N SER A 333 -2.32 10.33 -6.36
CA SER A 333 -1.72 11.22 -5.38
C SER A 333 -1.85 10.63 -3.95
N ASP A 334 -2.57 11.28 -3.04
CA ASP A 334 -2.87 10.82 -1.68
C ASP A 334 -3.99 9.77 -1.59
N LYS A 335 -4.75 9.55 -2.66
CA LYS A 335 -5.87 8.59 -2.66
C LYS A 335 -5.40 7.18 -3.01
N ARG A 336 -5.60 6.24 -2.09
CA ARG A 336 -5.37 4.80 -2.33
C ARG A 336 -6.68 4.03 -2.18
N MET A 337 -7.03 3.23 -3.18
CA MET A 337 -8.24 2.40 -3.19
C MET A 337 -7.89 0.98 -3.65
N PRO A 338 -7.60 0.05 -2.73
CA PRO A 338 -7.43 -1.36 -3.06
C PRO A 338 -8.77 -1.97 -3.48
N GLY A 339 -8.80 -2.73 -4.57
CA GLY A 339 -10.00 -3.40 -5.07
C GLY A 339 -10.58 -4.45 -4.13
N LYS A 340 -9.77 -4.98 -3.21
CA LYS A 340 -10.24 -5.86 -2.11
C LYS A 340 -11.20 -5.16 -1.15
N LEU A 341 -11.13 -3.83 -1.07
CA LEU A 341 -11.89 -3.02 -0.10
C LEU A 341 -12.78 -1.97 -0.78
N ASN A 342 -12.71 -1.84 -2.10
CA ASN A 342 -13.41 -0.83 -2.88
C ASN A 342 -13.94 -1.45 -4.17
N ASP A 343 -15.14 -1.07 -4.57
CA ASP A 343 -15.69 -1.50 -5.85
C ASP A 343 -15.00 -0.75 -7.00
N LEU A 344 -14.06 -1.42 -7.65
CA LEU A 344 -13.36 -0.94 -8.85
C LEU A 344 -13.92 -1.59 -10.14
N SER A 345 -15.10 -2.21 -10.09
CA SER A 345 -15.70 -2.90 -11.25
C SER A 345 -15.89 -1.97 -12.47
N ARG A 346 -16.15 -0.68 -12.26
CA ARG A 346 -16.24 0.34 -13.32
C ARG A 346 -14.92 0.56 -14.07
N LEU A 347 -13.80 0.17 -13.48
CA LEU A 347 -12.47 0.17 -14.10
C LEU A 347 -12.14 -1.17 -14.76
N SER A 348 -13.11 -2.06 -14.94
CA SER A 348 -12.94 -3.32 -15.65
C SER A 348 -13.61 -3.32 -17.02
N ALA A 349 -13.01 -4.00 -17.98
CA ALA A 349 -13.56 -4.17 -19.32
C ALA A 349 -13.15 -5.51 -19.94
N ASP A 350 -13.73 -5.86 -21.08
CA ASP A 350 -13.17 -6.91 -21.93
C ASP A 350 -11.93 -6.36 -22.65
N ILE A 351 -10.80 -6.43 -21.95
CA ILE A 351 -9.51 -5.93 -22.42
C ILE A 351 -8.86 -6.84 -23.48
N SER A 352 -9.53 -7.92 -23.94
CA SER A 352 -9.10 -8.68 -25.12
C SER A 352 -9.49 -8.00 -26.44
N THR A 353 -10.40 -7.03 -26.36
CA THR A 353 -10.78 -6.15 -27.47
C THR A 353 -10.23 -4.74 -27.24
N THR A 354 -10.21 -3.90 -28.28
CA THR A 354 -9.77 -2.52 -28.13
C THR A 354 -10.71 -1.74 -27.22
N GLN A 355 -10.15 -1.19 -26.14
CA GLN A 355 -10.84 -0.34 -25.18
C GLN A 355 -10.32 1.09 -25.28
N GLU A 356 -11.20 2.04 -24.96
CA GLU A 356 -10.84 3.46 -24.81
C GLU A 356 -10.89 3.84 -23.33
N LEU A 357 -9.78 4.36 -22.82
CA LEU A 357 -9.71 5.02 -21.52
C LEU A 357 -9.78 6.53 -21.73
N ARG A 358 -10.63 7.19 -20.97
CA ARG A 358 -10.63 8.63 -20.79
C ARG A 358 -10.50 8.98 -19.31
N LEU A 359 -9.36 9.55 -18.94
CA LEU A 359 -9.08 10.12 -17.63
C LEU A 359 -9.14 11.64 -17.73
N ARG A 360 -10.03 12.27 -16.98
CA ARG A 360 -10.13 13.72 -16.86
C ARG A 360 -9.90 14.14 -15.42
N VAL A 361 -8.96 15.05 -15.23
CA VAL A 361 -8.68 15.69 -13.94
C VAL A 361 -9.01 17.17 -14.06
N LYS A 362 -9.82 17.69 -13.14
CA LYS A 362 -10.13 19.12 -13.06
C LYS A 362 -10.28 19.52 -11.62
N ASN A 363 -9.44 20.45 -11.15
CA ASN A 363 -9.46 20.94 -9.78
C ASN A 363 -9.48 19.81 -8.73
N LYS A 364 -8.60 18.82 -8.91
CA LYS A 364 -8.46 17.62 -8.05
C LYS A 364 -9.68 16.69 -8.00
N GLN A 365 -10.66 16.90 -8.87
CA GLN A 365 -11.71 15.94 -9.16
C GLN A 365 -11.29 15.08 -10.36
N VAL A 366 -11.42 13.76 -10.21
CA VAL A 366 -11.06 12.77 -11.22
C VAL A 366 -12.32 12.12 -11.76
N VAL A 367 -12.41 12.02 -13.09
CA VAL A 367 -13.42 11.24 -13.79
C VAL A 367 -12.73 10.28 -14.75
N VAL A 368 -12.96 8.99 -14.56
CA VAL A 368 -12.42 7.92 -15.40
C VAL A 368 -13.56 7.22 -16.12
N LYS A 369 -13.43 7.03 -17.44
CA LYS A 369 -14.34 6.21 -18.23
C LYS A 369 -13.54 5.18 -19.02
N ILE A 370 -13.97 3.91 -18.97
CA ILE A 370 -13.41 2.80 -19.76
C ILE A 370 -14.50 2.29 -20.69
N GLY A 371 -14.28 2.36 -22.01
CA GLY A 371 -15.26 1.97 -23.01
C GLY A 371 -16.62 2.62 -22.76
N ASP A 372 -17.65 1.80 -22.64
CA ASP A 372 -19.04 2.23 -22.40
C ASP A 372 -19.46 2.20 -20.92
N ASN A 373 -18.54 1.91 -20.00
CA ASN A 373 -18.85 1.88 -18.58
C ASN A 373 -19.32 3.25 -18.05
N GLU A 374 -20.09 3.21 -16.96
CA GLU A 374 -20.39 4.41 -16.18
C GLU A 374 -19.11 5.07 -15.65
N PRO A 375 -19.05 6.41 -15.58
CA PRO A 375 -17.89 7.11 -15.04
C PRO A 375 -17.58 6.70 -13.59
N PHE A 376 -16.31 6.43 -13.32
CA PHE A 376 -15.76 6.30 -11.98
C PHE A 376 -15.21 7.64 -11.52
N THR A 377 -15.73 8.20 -10.43
CA THR A 377 -15.43 9.57 -9.99
C THR A 377 -15.00 9.60 -8.54
N PHE A 378 -13.98 10.39 -8.23
CA PHE A 378 -13.47 10.60 -6.88
C PHE A 378 -12.63 11.90 -6.82
N ASP A 379 -12.36 12.36 -5.61
CA ASP A 379 -11.51 13.53 -5.36
C ASP A 379 -10.23 13.12 -4.61
N TYR A 380 -9.19 13.96 -4.70
CA TYR A 380 -7.93 13.83 -3.94
C TYR A 380 -7.48 15.21 -3.41
N SER A 381 -6.50 15.24 -2.51
CA SER A 381 -6.15 16.46 -1.76
C SER A 381 -4.78 17.01 -2.14
N THR A 382 -3.80 16.15 -2.35
CA THR A 382 -2.40 16.53 -2.60
C THR A 382 -2.22 16.90 -4.06
N ALA A 383 -1.85 18.17 -4.32
CA ALA A 383 -1.62 18.67 -5.67
C ALA A 383 -0.50 17.88 -6.37
N MET A 384 -0.71 17.52 -7.65
CA MET A 384 0.27 16.71 -8.37
C MET A 384 1.43 17.53 -8.94
N GLY A 385 1.24 18.82 -9.20
CA GLY A 385 2.21 19.65 -9.91
C GLY A 385 2.27 19.29 -11.39
N LYS A 386 3.39 19.55 -12.06
CA LYS A 386 3.53 19.26 -13.49
C LYS A 386 3.72 17.78 -13.78
N LEU A 387 3.17 17.29 -14.89
CA LEU A 387 3.41 15.91 -15.33
C LEU A 387 4.86 15.74 -15.83
N LYS A 388 5.45 14.58 -15.56
CA LYS A 388 6.84 14.24 -15.91
C LYS A 388 6.94 12.95 -16.72
N VAL A 389 6.12 11.95 -16.39
CA VAL A 389 6.20 10.60 -16.98
C VAL A 389 4.81 10.04 -17.22
N LEU A 390 4.62 9.38 -18.36
CA LEU A 390 3.47 8.53 -18.67
C LEU A 390 3.95 7.11 -18.98
N LYS A 391 3.38 6.10 -18.34
CA LYS A 391 3.66 4.68 -18.63
C LYS A 391 2.39 3.88 -18.83
N PHE A 392 2.47 2.86 -19.67
CA PHE A 392 1.52 1.77 -19.77
C PHE A 392 2.23 0.49 -19.36
N VAL A 393 1.80 -0.12 -18.26
CA VAL A 393 2.38 -1.34 -17.70
C VAL A 393 1.36 -2.46 -17.85
N PHE A 394 1.72 -3.53 -18.53
CA PHE A 394 0.80 -4.64 -18.82
C PHE A 394 1.15 -5.88 -17.98
N ARG A 395 0.14 -6.46 -17.35
CA ARG A 395 0.16 -7.85 -16.88
C ARG A 395 -0.53 -8.69 -17.94
N GLY A 396 0.23 -8.98 -18.98
CA GLY A 396 -0.31 -9.25 -20.31
C GLY A 396 0.71 -8.89 -21.37
N PHE A 397 0.63 -9.52 -22.53
CA PHE A 397 1.04 -8.85 -23.76
C PHE A 397 0.02 -7.79 -24.10
N GLY A 398 0.46 -6.66 -24.64
CA GLY A 398 -0.40 -5.48 -24.77
C GLY A 398 0.01 -4.59 -25.91
N GLU A 399 -0.97 -3.82 -26.37
CA GLU A 399 -0.78 -2.77 -27.35
C GLU A 399 -1.49 -1.48 -26.95
N VAL A 400 -0.94 -0.36 -27.43
CA VAL A 400 -1.52 0.98 -27.32
C VAL A 400 -1.59 1.58 -28.71
N SER A 401 -2.79 1.79 -29.24
CA SER A 401 -3.03 2.27 -30.61
C SER A 401 -3.37 3.76 -30.70
N GLY A 402 -3.34 4.46 -29.56
CA GLY A 402 -3.42 5.92 -29.57
C GLY A 402 -3.30 6.51 -28.18
N VAL A 403 -2.65 7.66 -28.10
CA VAL A 403 -2.52 8.43 -26.87
C VAL A 403 -2.71 9.90 -27.20
N ARG A 404 -3.60 10.56 -26.47
CA ARG A 404 -3.83 12.00 -26.59
C ARG A 404 -3.88 12.65 -25.22
N LEU A 405 -3.07 13.68 -25.03
CA LEU A 405 -3.06 14.53 -23.83
C LEU A 405 -3.45 15.95 -24.19
N THR A 406 -4.35 16.51 -23.41
CA THR A 406 -4.83 17.88 -23.55
C THR A 406 -4.81 18.62 -22.22
N ASP A 407 -4.49 19.91 -22.28
CA ASP A 407 -4.60 20.81 -21.12
C ASP A 407 -6.07 21.19 -20.85
N SER A 408 -6.30 21.93 -19.76
CA SER A 408 -7.63 22.43 -19.39
C SER A 408 -8.29 23.38 -20.41
N LYS A 409 -7.51 23.94 -21.34
CA LYS A 409 -7.97 24.83 -22.42
C LYS A 409 -8.22 24.06 -23.72
N GLY A 410 -8.01 22.74 -23.74
CA GLY A 410 -8.16 21.89 -24.91
C GLY A 410 -6.97 21.93 -25.87
N LYS A 411 -5.85 22.57 -25.50
CA LYS A 411 -4.61 22.50 -26.28
C LYS A 411 -4.06 21.09 -26.22
N VAL A 412 -3.81 20.51 -27.39
CA VAL A 412 -3.19 19.19 -27.52
C VAL A 412 -1.69 19.31 -27.25
N ILE A 413 -1.21 18.57 -26.25
CA ILE A 413 0.21 18.52 -25.87
C ILE A 413 0.89 17.27 -26.44
N LEU A 414 0.17 16.15 -26.45
CA LEU A 414 0.60 14.91 -27.08
C LEU A 414 -0.54 14.33 -27.92
N ASN A 415 -0.23 13.86 -29.13
CA ASN A 415 -1.16 13.11 -29.97
C ASN A 415 -0.36 12.10 -30.79
N ASN A 416 -0.29 10.86 -30.31
CA ASN A 416 0.40 9.78 -31.01
C ASN A 416 -0.62 8.77 -31.54
N GLY A 417 -0.58 8.57 -32.86
CA GLY A 417 -1.17 7.42 -33.54
C GLY A 417 -0.11 6.44 -34.05
N PHE A 418 1.16 6.61 -33.67
CA PHE A 418 2.29 5.68 -33.88
C PHE A 418 2.47 5.15 -35.32
N ALA A 419 2.18 5.97 -36.33
CA ALA A 419 2.29 5.56 -37.74
C ALA A 419 3.75 5.41 -38.23
N GLU A 420 4.71 6.06 -37.55
CA GLU A 420 6.14 6.01 -37.87
C GLU A 420 6.97 5.94 -36.58
N VAL A 421 8.16 5.33 -36.68
CA VAL A 421 9.21 5.38 -35.65
C VAL A 421 9.87 6.76 -35.77
N MET A 422 9.64 7.65 -34.79
CA MET A 422 10.32 8.96 -34.75
C MET A 422 11.71 8.87 -34.14
#